data_AF-A0A932U8X4-F1
#
_entry.id   AF-A0A932U8X4-F1
#
_cell.length_a   1.000
_cell.length_b   1.000
_cell.length_c   1.000
_cell.angle_alpha   90.00
_cell.angle_beta   90.00
_cell.angle_gamma   90.00
#
_symmetry.space_group_name_H-M   'P 1'
#
loop_
_entity.id
_entity.type
_entity.pdbx_description
1 polymer ?
#
loop_
_entity_poly.entity_id
_entity_poly.type
_entity_poly.pdbx_seq_one_letter_code
_entity_poly.pdbx_strand_id
1 'polypeptide(L)'
;MQLYPNSHSKPTPPAPLAPVYELTRDPLFYATLVFFVLLTTAVPGVMGQPNFMPVIQALGLTVFTAIALRRAGVAAALRVATVWLLVQGLLFLTLAWLLPVPVEKAIHDGFLYRTGLIEWAYAGGAAPGSLLAAPLARLGEIAGVVLGSLATVGLLGGWFLVKGVNLLAYGMGSLWRGTGSPLGILLGLAPWRLAQLAGYTGLFVLLIQPLLLNNWNPAHYLSTQRRLIVLSLALVAGGLLAELVLPGLWRSVFAPI
;
A
#
# COMPACT_ATOMS: atom_id res chain seq x y z
N MET A 1 80.40 -7.16 -4.91
CA MET A 1 79.47 -6.29 -5.67
C MET A 1 78.06 -6.78 -5.42
N GLN A 2 77.35 -6.21 -4.46
CA GLN A 2 75.91 -6.42 -4.27
C GLN A 2 75.19 -5.22 -4.90
N LEU A 3 74.33 -5.52 -5.88
CA LEU A 3 73.49 -4.55 -6.57
C LEU A 3 72.40 -4.07 -5.60
N TYR A 4 72.35 -2.76 -5.36
CA TYR A 4 71.19 -2.10 -4.75
C TYR A 4 70.02 -2.13 -5.75
N PRO A 5 68.84 -2.68 -5.40
CA PRO A 5 67.63 -2.42 -6.17
C PRO A 5 67.07 -1.05 -5.79
N ASN A 6 66.89 -0.19 -6.80
CA ASN A 6 66.29 1.14 -6.71
C ASN A 6 64.89 1.07 -6.05
N SER A 7 64.75 1.60 -4.84
CA SER A 7 63.50 1.70 -4.07
C SER A 7 62.71 2.99 -4.36
N HIS A 8 62.52 3.32 -5.64
CA HIS A 8 61.71 4.47 -6.06
C HIS A 8 60.43 4.03 -6.79
N SER A 9 59.61 3.19 -6.16
CA SER A 9 58.19 3.12 -6.52
C SER A 9 57.44 4.24 -5.78
N LYS A 10 57.03 5.27 -6.52
CA LYS A 10 56.08 6.28 -6.00
C LYS A 10 54.82 5.55 -5.52
N PRO A 11 54.28 5.88 -4.33
CA PRO A 11 53.00 5.31 -3.89
C PRO A 11 51.93 5.66 -4.92
N THR A 12 51.31 4.66 -5.52
CA THR A 12 50.14 4.86 -6.37
C THR A 12 49.05 5.50 -5.49
N PRO A 13 48.47 6.65 -5.88
CA PRO A 13 47.36 7.22 -5.14
C PRO A 13 46.25 6.17 -5.03
N PRO A 14 45.60 6.00 -3.86
CA PRO A 14 44.46 5.10 -3.75
C PRO A 14 43.44 5.48 -4.83
N ALA A 15 42.99 4.49 -5.58
CA ALA A 15 41.96 4.68 -6.59
C ALA A 15 40.77 5.41 -5.94
N PRO A 16 40.16 6.41 -6.62
CA PRO A 16 39.00 7.09 -6.07
C PRO A 16 37.95 6.04 -5.69
N LEU A 17 37.51 6.06 -4.43
CA LEU A 17 36.48 5.17 -3.94
C LEU A 17 35.26 5.32 -4.86
N ALA A 18 34.87 4.22 -5.52
CA ALA A 18 33.69 4.21 -6.37
C ALA A 18 32.49 4.71 -5.54
N PRO A 19 31.62 5.57 -6.12
CA PRO A 19 30.49 6.10 -5.38
C PRO A 19 29.61 4.96 -4.86
N VAL A 20 29.33 4.99 -3.55
CA VAL A 20 28.47 3.99 -2.90
C VAL A 20 27.06 4.14 -3.48
N TYR A 21 26.54 3.08 -4.08
CA TYR A 21 25.21 3.09 -4.68
C TYR A 21 24.11 3.31 -3.62
N GLU A 22 23.29 4.35 -3.81
CA GLU A 22 22.17 4.69 -2.93
C GLU A 22 20.82 4.44 -3.62
N LEU A 23 20.16 3.33 -3.27
CA LEU A 23 18.85 2.94 -3.84
C LEU A 23 17.80 4.06 -3.75
N THR A 24 17.81 4.84 -2.67
CA THR A 24 16.80 5.89 -2.45
C THR A 24 16.88 7.05 -3.43
N ARG A 25 17.99 7.20 -4.14
CA ARG A 25 18.23 8.24 -5.13
C ARG A 25 18.26 7.69 -6.56
N ASP A 26 18.06 6.39 -6.75
CA ASP A 26 18.11 5.76 -8.07
C ASP A 26 16.79 5.96 -8.83
N PRO A 27 16.76 6.81 -9.88
CA PRO A 27 15.54 7.04 -10.66
C PRO A 27 15.11 5.80 -11.45
N LEU A 28 16.06 4.94 -11.85
CA LEU A 28 15.75 3.73 -12.60
C LEU A 28 14.99 2.73 -11.74
N PHE A 29 15.32 2.65 -10.44
CA PHE A 29 14.59 1.82 -9.49
C PHE A 29 13.12 2.27 -9.37
N TYR A 30 12.85 3.56 -9.22
CA TYR A 30 11.47 4.07 -9.14
C TYR A 30 10.73 3.98 -10.48
N ALA A 31 11.39 4.19 -11.61
CA ALA A 31 10.79 3.96 -12.93
C ALA A 31 10.38 2.48 -13.09
N THR A 32 11.25 1.56 -12.68
CA THR A 32 10.97 0.12 -12.68
C THR A 32 9.80 -0.21 -11.76
N LEU A 33 9.80 0.33 -10.54
CA LEU A 33 8.71 0.18 -9.58
C LEU A 33 7.38 0.61 -10.20
N VAL A 34 7.31 1.82 -10.76
CA VAL A 34 6.10 2.36 -11.41
C VAL A 34 5.66 1.46 -12.56
N PHE A 35 6.59 1.04 -13.42
CA PHE A 35 6.29 0.12 -14.52
C PHE A 35 5.63 -1.18 -14.03
N PHE A 36 6.17 -1.80 -12.99
CA PHE A 36 5.59 -3.01 -12.41
C PHE A 36 4.24 -2.76 -11.74
N VAL A 37 4.05 -1.63 -11.06
CA VAL A 37 2.74 -1.24 -10.51
C VAL A 37 1.70 -1.15 -11.63
N LEU A 38 2.05 -0.48 -12.73
CA LEU A 38 1.16 -0.32 -13.87
C LEU A 38 0.80 -1.68 -14.48
N LEU A 39 1.80 -2.54 -14.71
CA LEU A 39 1.61 -3.87 -15.29
C LEU A 39 0.72 -4.76 -14.41
N THR A 40 1.04 -4.86 -13.12
CA THR A 40 0.35 -5.73 -12.16
C THR A 40 -1.05 -5.26 -11.79
N THR A 41 -1.40 -4.01 -12.12
CA THR A 41 -2.73 -3.43 -11.88
C THR A 41 -3.56 -3.38 -13.15
N ALA A 42 -3.02 -2.87 -14.25
CA ALA A 42 -3.77 -2.65 -15.48
C ALA A 42 -4.16 -3.96 -16.16
N VAL A 43 -3.20 -4.88 -16.35
CA VAL A 43 -3.45 -6.14 -17.07
C VAL A 43 -4.55 -6.96 -16.40
N PRO A 44 -4.44 -7.35 -15.11
CA PRO A 44 -5.48 -8.17 -14.50
C PRO A 44 -6.77 -7.40 -14.22
N GLY A 45 -6.70 -6.07 -14.02
CA GLY A 45 -7.87 -5.20 -13.89
C GLY A 45 -8.70 -5.14 -15.17
N VAL A 46 -8.07 -4.99 -16.33
CA VAL A 46 -8.73 -5.00 -17.64
C VAL A 46 -9.25 -6.39 -18.01
N MET A 47 -8.57 -7.45 -17.59
CA MET A 47 -9.03 -8.83 -17.80
C MET A 47 -10.19 -9.24 -16.87
N GLY A 48 -10.49 -8.46 -15.83
CA GLY A 48 -11.55 -8.79 -14.87
C GLY A 48 -11.24 -10.01 -14.00
N GLN A 49 -9.99 -10.18 -13.57
CA GLN A 49 -9.53 -11.37 -12.84
C GLN A 49 -9.45 -11.12 -11.31
N PRO A 50 -10.47 -11.50 -10.52
CA PRO A 50 -10.62 -11.04 -9.14
C PRO A 50 -9.59 -11.61 -8.16
N ASN A 51 -9.16 -12.85 -8.37
CA ASN A 51 -8.20 -13.50 -7.47
C ASN A 51 -6.76 -13.24 -7.89
N PHE A 52 -6.50 -13.09 -9.19
CA PHE A 52 -5.15 -12.94 -9.72
C PHE A 52 -4.58 -11.54 -9.48
N MET A 53 -5.39 -10.49 -9.68
CA MET A 53 -4.96 -9.10 -9.51
C MET A 53 -4.32 -8.81 -8.14
N PRO A 54 -5.00 -9.05 -7.00
CA PRO A 54 -4.42 -8.71 -5.71
C PRO A 54 -3.21 -9.60 -5.37
N VAL A 55 -3.13 -10.83 -5.91
CA VAL A 55 -1.97 -11.71 -5.67
C VAL A 55 -0.71 -11.17 -6.34
N ILE A 56 -0.80 -10.80 -7.62
CA ILE A 56 0.38 -10.31 -8.35
C ILE A 56 0.81 -8.92 -7.87
N GLN A 57 -0.14 -8.06 -7.48
CA GLN A 57 0.15 -6.78 -6.83
C GLN A 57 0.83 -6.96 -5.48
N ALA A 58 0.35 -7.88 -4.64
CA ALA A 58 0.93 -8.17 -3.34
C ALA A 58 2.35 -8.71 -3.46
N LEU A 59 2.59 -9.60 -4.42
CA LEU A 59 3.92 -10.12 -4.72
C LEU A 59 4.87 -8.98 -5.12
N GLY A 60 4.45 -8.12 -6.06
CA GLY A 60 5.23 -6.96 -6.49
C GLY A 60 5.55 -6.02 -5.33
N LEU A 61 4.52 -5.58 -4.58
CA LEU A 61 4.67 -4.73 -3.41
C LEU A 61 5.65 -5.32 -2.40
N THR A 62 5.52 -6.60 -2.08
CA THR A 62 6.36 -7.29 -1.10
C THR A 62 7.81 -7.35 -1.55
N VAL A 63 8.07 -7.71 -2.82
CA VAL A 63 9.43 -7.80 -3.37
C VAL A 63 10.12 -6.44 -3.37
N PHE A 64 9.48 -5.39 -3.91
CA PHE A 64 10.09 -4.06 -3.97
C PHE A 64 10.32 -3.47 -2.57
N THR A 65 9.37 -3.67 -1.65
CA THR A 65 9.52 -3.24 -0.25
C THR A 65 10.65 -3.99 0.44
N ALA A 66 10.78 -5.30 0.23
CA ALA A 66 11.85 -6.11 0.80
C ALA A 66 13.23 -5.69 0.28
N ILE A 67 13.37 -5.37 -1.02
CA ILE A 67 14.60 -4.84 -1.61
C ILE A 67 14.98 -3.52 -0.93
N ALA A 68 14.02 -2.60 -0.80
CA ALA A 68 14.25 -1.30 -0.17
C ALA A 68 14.63 -1.42 1.30
N LEU A 69 13.98 -2.34 2.02
CA LEU A 69 14.27 -2.57 3.43
C LEU A 69 15.68 -3.13 3.64
N ARG A 70 16.09 -4.09 2.80
CA ARG A 70 17.43 -4.70 2.88
C ARG A 70 18.54 -3.73 2.49
N ARG A 71 18.30 -2.81 1.55
CA ARG A 71 19.34 -1.92 1.01
C ARG A 71 19.40 -0.54 1.65
N ALA A 72 18.29 -0.02 2.16
CA ALA A 72 18.19 1.37 2.60
C ALA A 72 17.32 1.58 3.86
N GLY A 73 16.84 0.50 4.49
CA GLY A 73 16.13 0.56 5.76
C GLY A 73 14.65 0.96 5.68
N VAL A 74 14.03 1.15 6.84
CA VAL A 74 12.58 1.29 7.03
C VAL A 74 12.01 2.50 6.29
N ALA A 75 12.67 3.65 6.35
CA ALA A 75 12.19 4.86 5.69
C ALA A 75 12.16 4.75 4.15
N ALA A 76 13.08 3.97 3.57
CA ALA A 76 13.07 3.69 2.13
C ALA A 76 11.94 2.71 1.78
N ALA A 77 11.76 1.66 2.57
CA ALA A 77 10.69 0.69 2.40
C ALA A 77 9.29 1.34 2.49
N LEU A 78 9.07 2.24 3.46
CA LEU A 78 7.84 3.02 3.55
C LEU A 78 7.59 3.88 2.31
N ARG A 79 8.62 4.57 1.81
CA ARG A 79 8.51 5.37 0.58
C ARG A 79 8.11 4.50 -0.60
N VAL A 80 8.78 3.36 -0.78
CA VAL A 80 8.47 2.39 -1.84
C VAL A 80 7.05 1.87 -1.76
N ALA A 81 6.62 1.41 -0.58
CA ALA A 81 5.25 0.93 -0.38
C ALA A 81 4.22 2.03 -0.63
N THR A 82 4.49 3.26 -0.17
CA THR A 82 3.59 4.41 -0.37
C THR A 82 3.47 4.76 -1.85
N VAL A 83 4.59 4.87 -2.58
CA VAL A 83 4.58 5.15 -4.02
C VAL A 83 3.83 4.05 -4.77
N TRP A 84 4.08 2.79 -4.42
CA TRP A 84 3.37 1.65 -5.01
C TRP A 84 1.86 1.79 -4.85
N LEU A 85 1.39 1.95 -3.62
CA LEU A 85 -0.04 2.00 -3.30
C LEU A 85 -0.72 3.24 -3.89
N LEU A 86 -0.05 4.40 -3.93
CA LEU A 86 -0.58 5.61 -4.54
C LEU A 86 -0.73 5.46 -6.06
N VAL A 87 0.32 5.01 -6.75
CA VAL A 87 0.28 4.83 -8.22
C VAL A 87 -0.76 3.76 -8.59
N GLN A 88 -0.81 2.66 -7.84
CA GLN A 88 -1.81 1.62 -8.00
C GLN A 88 -3.23 2.18 -7.82
N GLY A 89 -3.47 2.91 -6.73
CA GLY A 89 -4.78 3.48 -6.43
C GLY A 89 -5.24 4.46 -7.50
N LEU A 90 -4.37 5.36 -7.96
CA LEU A 90 -4.68 6.31 -9.03
C LEU A 90 -4.98 5.61 -10.37
N LEU A 91 -4.17 4.61 -10.72
CA LEU A 91 -4.41 3.81 -11.91
C LEU A 91 -5.75 3.07 -11.81
N PHE A 92 -6.01 2.39 -10.69
CA PHE A 92 -7.21 1.57 -10.52
C PHE A 92 -8.48 2.42 -10.46
N LEU A 93 -8.42 3.62 -9.87
CA LEU A 93 -9.49 4.61 -9.94
C LEU A 93 -9.78 5.00 -11.40
N THR A 94 -8.72 5.30 -12.17
CA THR A 94 -8.85 5.67 -13.59
C THR A 94 -9.45 4.53 -14.40
N LEU A 95 -9.03 3.29 -14.15
CA LEU A 95 -9.60 2.10 -14.78
C LEU A 95 -11.05 1.89 -14.37
N ALA A 96 -11.40 2.04 -13.09
CA ALA A 96 -12.78 1.96 -12.62
C ALA A 96 -13.68 3.00 -13.29
N TRP A 97 -13.14 4.20 -13.56
CA TRP A 97 -13.82 5.25 -14.29
C TRP A 97 -13.88 5.04 -15.82
N LEU A 98 -12.91 4.38 -16.45
CA LEU A 98 -12.92 4.13 -17.90
C LEU A 98 -13.63 2.83 -18.28
N LEU A 99 -13.37 1.75 -17.54
CA LEU A 99 -13.73 0.37 -17.84
C LEU A 99 -14.48 -0.26 -16.64
N PRO A 100 -15.77 0.10 -16.41
CA PRO A 100 -16.49 -0.28 -15.19
C PRO A 100 -16.68 -1.78 -15.08
N VAL A 101 -17.11 -2.40 -16.19
CA VAL A 101 -17.53 -3.81 -16.20
C VAL A 101 -16.35 -4.75 -15.95
N PRO A 102 -15.19 -4.60 -16.64
CA PRO A 102 -14.04 -5.44 -16.33
C PRO A 102 -13.51 -5.20 -14.91
N VAL A 103 -13.41 -3.96 -14.48
CA VAL A 103 -12.87 -3.63 -13.15
C VAL A 103 -13.76 -4.14 -12.03
N GLU A 104 -15.08 -4.06 -12.18
CA GLU A 104 -16.04 -4.64 -11.24
C GLU A 104 -15.85 -6.15 -11.11
N LYS A 105 -15.62 -6.86 -12.23
CA LYS A 105 -15.29 -8.30 -12.21
C LYS A 105 -13.93 -8.60 -11.58
N ALA A 106 -12.98 -7.67 -11.66
CA ALA A 106 -11.67 -7.78 -11.02
C ALA A 106 -11.74 -7.61 -9.48
N ILE A 107 -12.90 -7.32 -8.91
CA ILE A 107 -13.10 -7.21 -7.47
C ILE A 107 -13.98 -8.36 -7.02
N HIS A 108 -13.56 -9.03 -5.94
CA HIS A 108 -14.39 -10.03 -5.30
C HIS A 108 -15.69 -9.38 -4.81
N ASP A 109 -16.83 -9.88 -5.28
CA ASP A 109 -18.16 -9.30 -5.03
C ASP A 109 -18.31 -7.82 -5.42
N GLY A 110 -17.62 -7.39 -6.48
CA GLY A 110 -17.62 -5.99 -6.93
C GLY A 110 -19.02 -5.39 -7.14
N PHE A 111 -19.96 -6.17 -7.68
CA PHE A 111 -21.35 -5.74 -7.85
C PHE A 111 -22.05 -5.46 -6.50
N LEU A 112 -21.89 -6.35 -5.52
CA LEU A 112 -22.46 -6.17 -4.18
C LEU A 112 -21.82 -4.98 -3.48
N TYR A 113 -20.50 -4.82 -3.61
CA TYR A 113 -19.79 -3.67 -3.08
C TYR A 113 -20.32 -2.36 -3.68
N ARG A 114 -20.47 -2.27 -5.01
CA ARG A 114 -21.01 -1.09 -5.69
C ARG A 114 -22.43 -0.78 -5.24
N THR A 115 -23.27 -1.80 -5.10
CA THR A 115 -24.66 -1.64 -4.66
C THR A 115 -24.72 -1.09 -3.24
N GLY A 116 -23.96 -1.66 -2.30
CA GLY A 116 -23.85 -1.14 -0.94
C GLY A 116 -23.24 0.27 -0.86
N LEU A 117 -22.33 0.61 -1.79
CA LEU A 117 -21.77 1.95 -1.90
C LEU A 117 -22.82 2.99 -2.30
N ILE A 118 -23.69 2.66 -3.26
CA ILE A 118 -24.81 3.50 -3.69
C ILE A 118 -25.84 3.63 -2.56
N GLU A 119 -26.15 2.53 -1.87
CA GLU A 119 -27.07 2.54 -0.73
C GLU A 119 -26.55 3.42 0.41
N TRP A 120 -25.25 3.33 0.74
CA TRP A 120 -24.62 4.22 1.71
C TRP A 120 -24.66 5.68 1.26
N ALA A 121 -24.31 5.95 0.00
CA ALA A 121 -24.22 7.30 -0.54
C ALA A 121 -25.58 8.01 -0.56
N TYR A 122 -26.64 7.32 -0.99
CA TYR A 122 -27.94 7.95 -1.32
C TYR A 122 -29.09 7.52 -0.42
N ALA A 123 -29.11 6.28 0.07
CA ALA A 123 -30.18 5.76 0.91
C ALA A 123 -29.86 5.79 2.42
N GLY A 124 -28.63 6.21 2.78
CA GLY A 124 -28.20 6.29 4.17
C GLY A 124 -27.90 4.92 4.80
N GLY A 125 -27.67 3.89 4.00
CA GLY A 125 -27.23 2.57 4.47
C GLY A 125 -25.84 2.60 5.13
N ALA A 126 -25.41 1.47 5.68
CA ALA A 126 -24.06 1.36 6.25
C ALA A 126 -23.00 1.35 5.15
N ALA A 127 -21.88 2.04 5.37
CA ALA A 127 -20.78 2.06 4.40
C ALA A 127 -20.27 0.63 4.12
N PRO A 128 -20.08 0.23 2.85
CA PRO A 128 -19.75 -1.15 2.52
C PRO A 128 -18.38 -1.54 3.08
N GLY A 129 -18.31 -2.76 3.60
CA GLY A 129 -17.14 -3.28 4.27
C GLY A 129 -16.75 -2.50 5.52
N SER A 130 -17.65 -1.70 6.11
CA SER A 130 -17.36 -0.99 7.36
C SER A 130 -17.38 -1.90 8.59
N LEU A 131 -16.87 -1.43 9.73
CA LEU A 131 -16.96 -2.17 10.99
C LEU A 131 -18.43 -2.43 11.39
N LEU A 132 -19.33 -1.47 11.10
CA LEU A 132 -20.76 -1.60 11.35
C LEU A 132 -21.45 -2.57 10.37
N ALA A 133 -21.02 -2.58 9.11
CA ALA A 133 -21.61 -3.45 8.08
C ALA A 133 -21.06 -4.89 8.12
N ALA A 134 -19.77 -5.07 8.45
CA ALA A 134 -19.07 -6.35 8.36
C ALA A 134 -17.94 -6.46 9.41
N PRO A 135 -18.27 -6.56 10.71
CA PRO A 135 -17.28 -6.53 11.80
C PRO A 135 -16.26 -7.67 11.72
N LEU A 136 -16.70 -8.89 11.42
CA LEU A 136 -15.81 -10.06 11.31
C LEU A 136 -14.85 -9.93 10.13
N ALA A 137 -15.31 -9.42 8.98
CA ALA A 137 -14.45 -9.19 7.82
C ALA A 137 -13.39 -8.13 8.14
N ARG A 138 -13.75 -7.08 8.90
CA ARG A 138 -12.80 -6.05 9.34
C ARG A 138 -11.75 -6.59 10.30
N LEU A 139 -12.15 -7.39 11.27
CA LEU A 139 -11.20 -8.06 12.17
C LEU A 139 -10.29 -9.01 11.39
N GLY A 140 -10.83 -9.73 10.42
CA GLY A 140 -10.08 -10.59 9.51
C GLY A 140 -9.05 -9.81 8.67
N GLU A 141 -9.38 -8.61 8.21
CA GLU A 141 -8.43 -7.73 7.50
C GLU A 141 -7.31 -7.25 8.42
N ILE A 142 -7.62 -6.77 9.62
CA ILE A 142 -6.61 -6.33 10.59
C ILE A 142 -5.68 -7.48 10.95
N ALA A 143 -6.25 -8.64 11.31
CA ALA A 143 -5.49 -9.84 11.61
C ALA A 143 -4.67 -10.30 10.40
N GLY A 144 -5.23 -10.23 9.20
CA GLY A 144 -4.57 -10.56 7.95
C GLY A 144 -3.37 -9.66 7.64
N VAL A 145 -3.49 -8.35 7.87
CA VAL A 145 -2.38 -7.41 7.75
C VAL A 145 -1.30 -7.73 8.80
N VAL A 146 -1.68 -7.87 10.07
CA VAL A 146 -0.71 -8.03 11.16
C VAL A 146 -0.05 -9.42 11.14
N LEU A 147 -0.84 -10.48 11.27
CA LEU A 147 -0.35 -11.85 11.30
C LEU A 147 0.16 -12.29 9.94
N GLY A 148 -0.48 -11.87 8.85
CA GLY A 148 -0.04 -12.22 7.51
C GLY A 148 1.29 -11.59 7.14
N SER A 149 1.55 -10.33 7.53
CA SER A 149 2.86 -9.71 7.32
C SER A 149 3.97 -10.48 8.03
N LEU A 150 3.73 -10.89 9.28
CA LEU A 150 4.68 -11.67 10.06
C LEU A 150 4.85 -13.11 9.54
N ALA A 151 3.78 -13.78 9.17
CA ALA A 151 3.84 -15.21 8.82
C ALA A 151 4.44 -15.45 7.43
N THR A 152 4.32 -14.48 6.52
CA THR A 152 4.64 -14.67 5.08
C THR A 152 5.66 -13.68 4.54
N VAL A 153 6.45 -13.06 5.42
CA VAL A 153 7.44 -12.04 5.05
C VAL A 153 6.78 -10.90 4.25
N GLY A 154 5.51 -10.61 4.54
CA GLY A 154 4.75 -9.53 3.93
C GLY A 154 3.72 -9.96 2.90
N LEU A 155 3.81 -11.14 2.28
CA LEU A 155 2.96 -11.45 1.12
C LEU A 155 1.47 -11.35 1.42
N LEU A 156 1.01 -11.99 2.50
CA LEU A 156 -0.41 -11.99 2.90
C LEU A 156 -0.84 -10.61 3.43
N GLY A 157 0.03 -9.90 4.15
CA GLY A 157 -0.29 -8.55 4.62
C GLY A 157 -0.39 -7.55 3.48
N GLY A 158 0.53 -7.64 2.51
CA GLY A 158 0.51 -6.92 1.25
C GLY A 158 -0.75 -7.21 0.44
N TRP A 159 -1.25 -8.45 0.46
CA TRP A 159 -2.51 -8.85 -0.17
C TRP A 159 -3.73 -8.10 0.39
N PHE A 160 -3.84 -8.00 1.72
CA PHE A 160 -4.92 -7.20 2.33
C PHE A 160 -4.76 -5.70 2.03
N LEU A 161 -3.54 -5.17 2.05
CA LEU A 161 -3.26 -3.77 1.70
C LEU A 161 -3.70 -3.42 0.29
N VAL A 162 -3.28 -4.20 -0.71
CA VAL A 162 -3.63 -3.95 -2.11
C VAL A 162 -5.13 -4.14 -2.34
N LYS A 163 -5.77 -5.12 -1.70
CA LYS A 163 -7.24 -5.26 -1.74
C LYS A 163 -7.94 -4.03 -1.17
N GLY A 164 -7.50 -3.51 -0.03
CA GLY A 164 -8.06 -2.32 0.59
C GLY A 164 -7.93 -1.08 -0.30
N VAL A 165 -6.76 -0.87 -0.90
CA VAL A 165 -6.52 0.23 -1.86
C VAL A 165 -7.37 0.07 -3.12
N ASN A 166 -7.47 -1.14 -3.68
CA ASN A 166 -8.29 -1.39 -4.87
C ASN A 166 -9.77 -1.13 -4.61
N LEU A 167 -10.29 -1.57 -3.46
CA LEU A 167 -11.68 -1.30 -3.07
C LEU A 167 -11.95 0.19 -2.91
N LEU A 168 -11.05 0.91 -2.25
CA LEU A 168 -11.17 2.36 -2.10
C LEU A 168 -11.16 3.07 -3.46
N ALA A 169 -10.19 2.75 -4.32
CA ALA A 169 -10.06 3.34 -5.65
C ALA A 169 -11.26 3.02 -6.55
N TYR A 170 -11.80 1.81 -6.46
CA TYR A 170 -13.03 1.43 -7.15
C TYR A 170 -14.25 2.17 -6.62
N GLY A 171 -14.37 2.35 -5.30
CA GLY A 171 -15.42 3.17 -4.70
C GLY A 171 -15.40 4.61 -5.23
N MET A 172 -14.22 5.22 -5.27
CA MET A 172 -14.02 6.56 -5.84
C MET A 172 -14.38 6.63 -7.33
N GLY A 173 -13.88 5.69 -8.14
CA GLY A 173 -14.16 5.67 -9.58
C GLY A 173 -15.62 5.37 -9.92
N SER A 174 -16.27 4.49 -9.17
CA SER A 174 -17.69 4.15 -9.35
C SER A 174 -18.61 5.31 -8.97
N LEU A 175 -18.33 6.04 -7.89
CA LEU A 175 -19.09 7.24 -7.51
C LEU A 175 -18.82 8.41 -8.44
N TRP A 176 -17.58 8.61 -8.90
CA TRP A 176 -17.30 9.60 -9.94
C TRP A 176 -18.16 9.34 -11.18
N ARG A 177 -18.18 8.11 -11.67
CA ARG A 177 -19.05 7.75 -12.80
C ARG A 177 -20.54 7.92 -12.46
N GLY A 178 -20.99 7.43 -11.30
CA GLY A 178 -22.40 7.45 -10.90
C GLY A 178 -22.97 8.85 -10.70
N THR A 179 -22.16 9.77 -10.18
CA THR A 179 -22.53 11.19 -10.03
C THR A 179 -22.36 12.00 -11.31
N GLY A 180 -21.60 11.49 -12.29
CA GLY A 180 -21.20 12.25 -13.48
C GLY A 180 -20.26 13.43 -13.18
N SER A 181 -19.75 13.55 -11.95
CA SER A 181 -18.96 14.70 -11.47
C SER A 181 -17.72 14.24 -10.71
N PRO A 182 -16.56 14.93 -10.84
CA PRO A 182 -15.38 14.65 -10.04
C PRO A 182 -15.63 14.72 -8.52
N LEU A 183 -16.70 15.38 -8.07
CA LEU A 183 -17.12 15.37 -6.66
C LEU A 183 -17.38 13.95 -6.13
N GLY A 184 -17.79 13.00 -6.98
CA GLY A 184 -17.94 11.60 -6.61
C GLY A 184 -16.63 10.95 -6.11
N ILE A 185 -15.47 11.46 -6.54
CA ILE A 185 -14.17 11.06 -6.01
C ILE A 185 -14.06 11.44 -4.53
N LEU A 186 -14.46 12.66 -4.17
CA LEU A 186 -14.41 13.15 -2.80
C LEU A 186 -15.36 12.38 -1.90
N LEU A 187 -16.56 12.06 -2.40
CA LEU A 187 -17.52 11.22 -1.69
C LEU A 187 -16.91 9.82 -1.41
N GLY A 188 -16.25 9.21 -2.39
CA GLY A 188 -15.61 7.89 -2.25
C GLY A 188 -14.27 7.86 -1.50
N LEU A 189 -13.62 9.01 -1.28
CA LEU A 189 -12.26 9.10 -0.72
C LEU A 189 -12.14 8.51 0.70
N ALA A 190 -13.23 8.53 1.48
CA ALA A 190 -13.35 7.92 2.81
C ALA A 190 -12.10 8.18 3.69
N PRO A 191 -11.89 9.39 4.22
CA PRO A 191 -10.64 9.76 4.90
C PRO A 191 -10.26 8.85 6.08
N TRP A 192 -11.25 8.26 6.75
CA TRP A 192 -11.01 7.25 7.79
C TRP A 192 -10.33 5.99 7.25
N ARG A 193 -10.68 5.54 6.04
CA ARG A 193 -10.01 4.42 5.35
C ARG A 193 -8.60 4.76 4.93
N LEU A 194 -8.36 5.98 4.46
CA LEU A 194 -7.00 6.43 4.15
C LEU A 194 -6.11 6.39 5.37
N ALA A 195 -6.60 6.85 6.53
CA ALA A 195 -5.88 6.75 7.80
C ALA A 195 -5.54 5.29 8.14
N GLN A 196 -6.52 4.39 8.05
CA GLN A 196 -6.30 2.96 8.30
C GLN A 196 -5.27 2.35 7.34
N LEU A 197 -5.37 2.60 6.04
CA LEU A 197 -4.43 2.08 5.03
C LEU A 197 -3.01 2.63 5.23
N ALA A 198 -2.88 3.90 5.62
CA ALA A 198 -1.60 4.49 5.98
C ALA A 198 -1.00 3.80 7.22
N GLY A 199 -1.82 3.57 8.25
CA GLY A 199 -1.43 2.81 9.44
C GLY A 199 -1.03 1.36 9.12
N TYR A 200 -1.80 0.66 8.29
CA TYR A 200 -1.49 -0.69 7.83
C TYR A 200 -0.20 -0.74 7.02
N THR A 201 0.09 0.27 6.20
CA THR A 201 1.35 0.35 5.45
C THR A 201 2.54 0.45 6.40
N GLY A 202 2.41 1.27 7.44
CA GLY A 202 3.40 1.36 8.52
C GLY A 202 3.62 0.02 9.22
N LEU A 203 2.54 -0.62 9.66
CA LEU A 203 2.59 -1.94 10.31
C LEU A 203 3.17 -3.02 9.38
N PHE A 204 2.78 -3.05 8.11
CA PHE A 204 3.30 -3.97 7.11
C PHE A 204 4.82 -3.87 7.01
N VAL A 205 5.38 -2.67 6.78
CA VAL A 205 6.84 -2.49 6.66
C VAL A 205 7.57 -2.85 7.95
N LEU A 206 6.97 -2.51 9.09
CA LEU A 206 7.52 -2.87 10.39
C LEU A 206 7.59 -4.40 10.56
N LEU A 207 6.47 -5.07 10.37
CA LEU A 207 6.32 -6.50 10.68
C LEU A 207 7.11 -7.40 9.74
N ILE A 208 7.40 -6.99 8.50
CA ILE A 208 8.27 -7.78 7.60
C ILE A 208 9.76 -7.68 7.96
N GLN A 209 10.16 -6.60 8.64
CA GLN A 209 11.57 -6.33 8.95
C GLN A 209 12.28 -7.42 9.75
N PRO A 210 11.77 -7.93 10.88
CA PRO A 210 12.48 -8.93 11.69
C PRO A 210 12.76 -10.21 10.91
N LEU A 211 11.83 -10.64 10.05
CA LEU A 211 11.98 -11.83 9.21
C LEU A 211 13.02 -11.62 8.11
N LEU A 212 12.99 -10.46 7.45
CA LEU A 212 13.87 -10.18 6.32
C LEU A 212 15.33 -9.97 6.72
N LEU A 213 15.56 -9.43 7.92
CA LEU A 213 16.89 -9.11 8.45
C LEU A 213 17.39 -10.13 9.48
N ASN A 214 16.59 -11.17 9.77
CA ASN A 214 16.87 -12.18 10.79
C ASN A 214 17.26 -11.61 12.17
N ASN A 215 16.67 -10.48 12.54
CA ASN A 215 16.95 -9.79 13.80
C ASN A 215 15.68 -9.71 14.65
N TRP A 216 15.48 -10.74 15.46
CA TRP A 216 14.30 -10.96 16.29
C TRP A 216 14.42 -10.42 17.71
N ASN A 217 15.15 -9.34 17.95
CA ASN A 217 15.22 -8.74 19.28
C ASN A 217 14.04 -7.76 19.48
N PRO A 218 12.94 -8.14 20.18
CA PRO A 218 11.77 -7.29 20.33
C PRO A 218 12.08 -6.02 21.12
N ALA A 219 12.99 -6.06 22.09
CA ALA A 219 13.33 -4.90 22.91
C ALA A 219 14.10 -3.84 22.10
N HIS A 220 15.06 -4.28 21.30
CA HIS A 220 15.78 -3.39 20.38
C HIS A 220 14.86 -2.83 19.28
N TYR A 221 13.96 -3.67 18.79
CA TYR A 221 12.98 -3.30 17.78
C TYR A 221 11.98 -2.26 18.28
N LEU A 222 11.37 -2.52 19.44
CA LEU A 222 10.40 -1.63 20.08
C LEU A 222 11.01 -0.28 20.47
N SER A 223 12.27 -0.25 20.90
CA SER A 223 12.95 1.01 21.22
C SER A 223 13.29 1.82 19.96
N THR A 224 13.80 1.17 18.92
CA THR A 224 14.22 1.84 17.68
C THR A 224 13.05 2.31 16.84
N GLN A 225 11.97 1.52 16.77
CA GLN A 225 10.81 1.79 15.91
C GLN A 225 9.59 2.31 16.67
N ARG A 226 9.72 2.65 17.96
CA ARG A 226 8.61 3.05 18.85
C ARG A 226 7.68 4.08 18.21
N ARG A 227 8.26 5.16 17.67
CA ARG A 227 7.50 6.26 17.08
C ARG A 227 6.65 5.79 15.91
N LEU A 228 7.21 4.97 15.02
CA LEU A 228 6.49 4.49 13.85
C LEU A 228 5.39 3.48 14.24
N ILE A 229 5.64 2.61 15.23
CA ILE A 229 4.64 1.70 15.79
C ILE A 229 3.47 2.49 16.36
N VAL A 230 3.74 3.46 17.23
CA VAL A 230 2.70 4.29 17.86
C VAL A 230 1.91 5.07 16.82
N LEU A 231 2.58 5.69 15.83
CA LEU A 231 1.89 6.41 14.76
C LEU A 231 1.01 5.47 13.90
N SER A 232 1.53 4.29 13.56
CA SER A 232 0.78 3.33 12.73
C SER A 232 -0.44 2.81 13.47
N LEU A 233 -0.30 2.46 14.75
CA LEU A 233 -1.42 2.04 15.60
C LEU A 233 -2.41 3.18 15.83
N ALA A 234 -1.94 4.41 16.06
CA ALA A 234 -2.80 5.58 16.21
C ALA A 234 -3.61 5.88 14.94
N LEU A 235 -3.01 5.71 13.76
CA LEU A 235 -3.70 5.87 12.48
C LEU A 235 -4.77 4.79 12.26
N VAL A 236 -4.47 3.53 12.59
CA VAL A 236 -5.46 2.44 12.52
C VAL A 236 -6.59 2.67 13.52
N ALA A 237 -6.27 2.88 14.80
CA ALA A 237 -7.26 3.08 15.86
C ALA A 237 -8.09 4.35 15.63
N GLY A 238 -7.43 5.47 15.31
CA GLY A 238 -8.09 6.73 14.98
C GLY A 238 -8.98 6.60 13.75
N GLY A 239 -8.51 5.91 12.71
CA GLY A 239 -9.33 5.63 11.53
C GLY A 239 -10.52 4.72 11.82
N LEU A 240 -10.39 3.72 12.69
CA LEU A 240 -11.51 2.85 13.10
C LEU A 240 -12.55 3.60 13.93
N LEU A 241 -12.10 4.46 14.86
CA LEU A 241 -13.00 5.33 15.63
C LEU A 241 -13.72 6.32 14.73
N ALA A 242 -12.99 6.93 13.79
CA ALA A 242 -13.54 7.89 12.86
C ALA A 242 -14.55 7.22 11.90
N GLU A 243 -14.34 5.96 11.53
CA GLU A 243 -15.28 5.16 10.74
C GLU A 243 -16.65 4.96 11.42
N LEU A 244 -16.75 5.07 12.74
CA LEU A 244 -18.05 4.94 13.43
C LEU A 244 -18.97 6.14 13.22
N VAL A 245 -18.42 7.31 12.89
CA VAL A 245 -19.18 8.59 12.86
C VAL A 245 -19.05 9.28 11.50
N LEU A 246 -17.84 9.34 10.94
CA LEU A 246 -17.56 10.09 9.72
C LEU A 246 -18.33 9.61 8.48
N PRO A 247 -18.64 8.32 8.25
CA PRO A 247 -19.36 7.94 7.04
C PRO A 247 -20.71 8.65 6.89
N GLY A 248 -21.42 8.89 8.00
CA GLY A 248 -22.68 9.63 8.01
C GLY A 248 -22.50 11.12 7.75
N LEU A 249 -21.50 11.74 8.38
CA LEU A 249 -21.18 13.16 8.18
C LEU A 249 -20.62 13.44 6.78
N TRP A 250 -19.83 12.52 6.25
CA TRP A 250 -19.18 12.67 4.95
C TRP A 250 -20.20 12.63 3.81
N ARG A 251 -21.15 11.68 3.86
CA ARG A 251 -22.23 11.64 2.87
C ARG A 251 -23.10 12.90 2.93
N SER A 252 -23.39 13.46 4.12
CA SER A 252 -24.22 14.68 4.20
C SER A 252 -23.57 15.91 3.57
N VAL A 253 -22.25 15.91 3.40
CA VAL A 253 -21.51 17.03 2.78
C VAL A 253 -21.37 16.83 1.26
N PHE A 254 -21.15 15.60 0.80
CA PHE A 254 -20.74 15.32 -0.57
C PHE A 254 -21.76 14.54 -1.42
N ALA A 255 -22.80 13.95 -0.83
CA ALA A 255 -23.83 13.29 -1.60
C ALA A 255 -24.71 14.36 -2.28
N PRO A 256 -24.87 14.32 -3.62
CA PRO A 256 -25.78 15.23 -4.29
C PRO A 256 -27.23 14.93 -3.86
N ILE A 257 -28.00 15.99 -3.61
CA ILE A 257 -29.44 15.95 -3.32
C ILE A 257 -30.21 15.61 -4.59
#